data_AF-A0A4Q5S7C2-F1
#
_entry.id   AF-A0A4Q5S7C2-F1
#
_cell.length_a   1.000
_cell.length_b   1.000
_cell.length_c   1.000
_cell.angle_alpha   90.00
_cell.angle_beta   90.00
_cell.angle_gamma   90.00
#
_symmetry.space_group_name_H-M   'P 1'
#
loop_
_entity.id
_entity.type
_entity.pdbx_description
1 polymer ?
#
loop_
_entity_poly.entity_id
_entity_poly.type
_entity_poly.pdbx_seq_one_letter_code
_entity_poly.pdbx_strand_id
1 'polypeptide(L)'
;MNLFKRIFRIGQAEIHAAVEKMEDPVKMTEQGLRELRDDLAQATEAYARVKALAIRTENEQAVCQKESLQYAEKAILIMQKAQHGEVDITRAEQLAREALSLRRQYYADAEDLGSQAVAHRESSEQLLKNIDILKENLAKWEK
;
A
#
# COMPACT_ATOMS: atom_id res chain seq x y z
N MET A 1 12.34 20.62 -2.21
CA MET A 1 12.12 20.80 -3.66
C MET A 1 11.66 19.46 -4.23
N ASN A 2 10.44 19.37 -4.80
CA ASN A 2 9.77 18.12 -5.15
C ASN A 2 10.49 17.31 -6.24
N LEU A 3 10.77 16.03 -5.97
CA LEU A 3 11.19 15.00 -6.94
C LEU A 3 10.38 15.06 -8.24
N PHE A 4 9.05 15.21 -8.13
CA PHE A 4 8.13 15.40 -9.26
C PHE A 4 8.42 16.64 -10.12
N LYS A 5 8.82 17.76 -9.51
CA LYS A 5 9.22 18.97 -10.26
C LYS A 5 10.55 18.78 -10.98
N ARG A 6 11.43 17.89 -10.47
CA ARG A 6 12.73 17.58 -11.09
C ARG A 6 12.55 16.64 -12.29
N ILE A 7 11.74 15.58 -12.15
CA ILE A 7 11.40 14.67 -13.25
C ILE A 7 10.78 15.45 -14.43
N PHE A 8 9.83 16.35 -14.15
CA PHE A 8 9.21 17.17 -15.19
C PHE A 8 10.18 18.15 -15.87
N ARG A 9 11.15 18.68 -15.11
CA ARG A 9 12.16 19.62 -15.62
C ARG A 9 13.19 18.92 -16.52
N ILE A 10 13.55 17.68 -16.21
CA ILE A 10 14.45 16.87 -17.05
C ILE A 10 13.75 16.52 -18.38
N GLY A 11 12.45 16.20 -18.36
CA GLY A 11 11.66 16.01 -19.59
C GLY A 11 11.47 17.29 -20.42
N GLN A 12 11.41 18.47 -19.79
CA GLN A 12 11.36 19.76 -20.50
C GLN A 12 12.73 20.24 -21.02
N ALA A 13 13.84 19.78 -20.43
CA ALA A 13 15.18 20.20 -20.83
C ALA A 13 15.59 19.69 -22.23
N GLU A 14 14.88 18.70 -22.79
CA GLU A 14 15.04 18.30 -24.19
C GLU A 14 14.53 19.36 -25.20
N ILE A 15 13.78 20.38 -24.78
CA ILE A 15 13.22 21.39 -25.71
C ILE A 15 14.05 22.70 -25.75
N HIS A 16 14.85 23.01 -24.71
CA HIS A 16 15.52 24.32 -24.60
C HIS A 16 16.97 24.27 -24.07
N ALA A 17 17.77 23.27 -24.46
CA ALA A 17 19.19 23.19 -24.11
C ALA A 17 20.16 23.51 -25.27
N ALA A 18 19.75 24.39 -26.18
CA ALA A 18 20.67 25.37 -26.76
C ALA A 18 20.28 26.69 -26.10
N VAL A 19 21.07 27.25 -25.18
CA VAL A 19 21.97 28.35 -25.52
C VAL A 19 22.77 28.73 -24.26
N GLU A 20 24.10 28.70 -24.41
CA GLU A 20 25.13 29.56 -23.82
C GLU A 20 25.29 29.67 -22.29
N LYS A 21 26.01 28.69 -21.73
CA LYS A 21 27.15 28.79 -20.76
C LYS A 21 27.17 27.52 -19.92
N MET A 22 27.78 26.46 -20.46
CA MET A 22 28.06 25.24 -19.71
C MET A 22 29.57 25.05 -19.72
N GLU A 23 30.20 25.31 -18.58
CA GLU A 23 31.66 25.28 -18.40
C GLU A 23 32.24 23.85 -18.47
N ASP A 24 31.40 22.81 -18.56
CA ASP A 24 31.73 21.50 -19.12
C ASP A 24 30.42 20.68 -19.28
N PRO A 25 29.83 20.58 -20.49
CA PRO A 25 28.55 19.89 -20.70
C PRO A 25 28.59 18.40 -20.32
N VAL A 26 29.78 17.76 -20.36
CA VAL A 26 29.99 16.34 -20.01
C VAL A 26 29.95 16.09 -18.49
N LYS A 27 30.45 17.02 -17.66
CA LYS A 27 30.40 16.85 -16.19
C LYS A 27 29.00 17.08 -15.64
N MET A 28 28.26 18.02 -16.25
CA MET A 28 26.86 18.28 -15.91
C MET A 28 25.94 17.10 -16.24
N THR A 29 26.19 16.38 -17.35
CA THR A 29 25.43 15.17 -17.70
C THR A 29 25.80 13.98 -16.81
N GLU A 30 27.07 13.78 -16.44
CA GLU A 30 27.47 12.75 -15.47
C GLU A 30 26.85 12.97 -14.08
N GLN A 31 26.80 14.23 -13.62
CA GLN A 31 26.14 14.58 -12.36
C GLN A 31 24.63 14.34 -12.45
N GLY A 32 23.98 14.74 -13.55
CA GLY A 32 22.56 14.46 -13.78
C GLY A 32 22.24 12.96 -13.83
N LEU A 33 23.11 12.15 -14.44
CA LEU A 33 22.98 10.69 -14.47
C LEU A 33 23.13 10.08 -13.07
N ARG A 34 24.07 10.59 -12.27
CA ARG A 34 24.23 10.16 -10.87
C ARG A 34 22.98 10.50 -10.05
N GLU A 35 22.47 11.72 -10.16
CA GLU A 35 21.23 12.13 -9.48
C GLU A 35 20.03 11.28 -9.90
N LEU A 36 19.90 10.92 -11.19
CA LEU A 36 18.85 10.03 -11.67
C LEU A 36 18.96 8.61 -11.10
N ARG A 37 20.19 8.08 -10.96
CA ARG A 37 20.43 6.78 -10.31
C ARG A 37 20.06 6.80 -8.83
N ASP A 38 20.40 7.89 -8.13
CA ASP A 38 20.05 8.07 -6.71
C ASP A 38 18.53 8.21 -6.53
N ASP A 39 17.86 8.99 -7.39
CA ASP A 39 16.41 9.15 -7.39
C ASP A 39 15.71 7.81 -7.71
N LEU A 40 16.26 7.00 -8.63
CA LEU A 40 15.76 5.65 -8.94
C LEU A 40 15.91 4.69 -7.76
N ALA A 41 17.05 4.72 -7.05
CA ALA A 41 17.27 3.91 -5.86
C ALA A 41 16.26 4.26 -4.75
N GLN A 42 16.08 5.55 -4.47
CA GLN A 42 15.12 6.03 -3.49
C GLN A 42 13.68 5.69 -3.85
N ALA A 43 13.30 5.85 -5.13
CA ALA A 43 11.98 5.49 -5.61
C ALA A 43 11.71 3.99 -5.46
N THR A 44 12.70 3.15 -5.76
CA THR A 44 12.62 1.68 -5.62
C THR A 44 12.45 1.28 -4.16
N GLU A 45 13.18 1.90 -3.23
CA GLU A 45 13.02 1.66 -1.80
C GLU A 45 11.64 2.11 -1.28
N ALA A 46 11.16 3.27 -1.71
CA ALA A 46 9.82 3.77 -1.37
C ALA A 46 8.73 2.82 -1.89
N TYR A 47 8.84 2.36 -3.13
CA TYR A 47 7.95 1.36 -3.71
C TYR A 47 7.92 0.08 -2.87
N ALA A 48 9.08 -0.48 -2.53
CA ALA A 48 9.18 -1.69 -1.73
C ALA A 48 8.50 -1.52 -0.35
N ARG A 49 8.72 -0.38 0.32
CA ARG A 49 8.07 -0.08 1.61
C ARG A 49 6.55 0.01 1.51
N VAL A 50 6.02 0.74 0.54
CA VAL A 50 4.57 0.89 0.36
C VAL A 50 3.94 -0.44 -0.07
N LYS A 51 4.62 -1.22 -0.92
CA LYS A 51 4.16 -2.55 -1.32
C LYS A 51 4.13 -3.52 -0.14
N ALA A 52 5.15 -3.50 0.71
CA ALA A 52 5.19 -4.30 1.93
C ALA A 52 4.07 -3.90 2.91
N LEU A 53 3.79 -2.59 3.03
CA LEU A 53 2.68 -2.10 3.83
C LEU A 53 1.33 -2.59 3.28
N ALA A 54 1.11 -2.51 1.97
CA ALA A 54 -0.11 -3.04 1.34
C ALA A 54 -0.33 -4.52 1.67
N ILE A 55 0.70 -5.36 1.49
CA ILE A 55 0.65 -6.80 1.79
C ILE A 55 0.35 -7.04 3.27
N ARG A 56 0.99 -6.29 4.17
CA ARG A 56 0.76 -6.41 5.60
C ARG A 56 -0.69 -6.07 5.96
N THR A 57 -1.22 -4.97 5.44
CA THR A 57 -2.61 -4.55 5.68
C THR A 57 -3.61 -5.57 5.12
N GLU A 58 -3.35 -6.14 3.94
CA GLU A 58 -4.16 -7.23 3.37
C GLU A 58 -4.18 -8.47 4.28
N ASN A 59 -3.02 -8.85 4.85
CA ASN A 59 -2.94 -9.97 5.79
C ASN A 59 -3.71 -9.67 7.08
N GLU A 60 -3.59 -8.46 7.64
CA GLU A 60 -4.32 -8.02 8.83
C GLU A 60 -5.84 -8.01 8.56
N GLN A 61 -6.28 -7.53 7.39
CA GLN A 61 -7.67 -7.61 6.95
C GLN A 61 -8.17 -9.06 6.96
N ALA A 62 -7.43 -9.98 6.35
CA ALA A 62 -7.82 -11.39 6.27
C ALA A 62 -7.94 -12.04 7.66
N VAL A 63 -7.07 -11.67 8.60
CA VAL A 63 -7.18 -12.10 10.01
C VAL A 63 -8.48 -11.59 10.64
N CYS A 64 -8.80 -10.29 10.50
CA CYS A 64 -10.04 -9.72 11.02
C CYS A 64 -11.29 -10.37 10.41
N GLN A 65 -11.29 -10.65 9.10
CA GLN A 65 -12.39 -11.36 8.44
C GLN A 65 -12.58 -12.76 9.03
N LYS A 66 -11.48 -13.49 9.23
CA LYS A 66 -11.50 -14.83 9.85
C LYS A 66 -12.05 -14.77 11.27
N GLU A 67 -11.59 -13.85 12.11
CA GLU A 67 -12.09 -13.68 13.47
C GLU A 67 -13.58 -13.34 13.48
N SER A 68 -14.04 -12.45 12.59
CA SER A 68 -15.45 -12.13 12.43
C SER A 68 -16.29 -13.39 12.15
N LEU A 69 -15.86 -14.22 11.19
CA LEU A 69 -16.55 -15.48 10.88
C LEU A 69 -16.57 -16.44 12.06
N GLN A 70 -15.45 -16.60 12.77
CA GLN A 70 -15.37 -17.46 13.95
C GLN A 70 -16.31 -17.01 15.07
N TYR A 71 -16.46 -15.70 15.30
CA TYR A 71 -17.43 -15.20 16.28
C TYR A 71 -18.88 -15.39 15.83
N ALA A 72 -19.15 -15.34 14.52
CA ALA A 72 -20.45 -15.70 13.97
C ALA A 72 -20.78 -17.18 14.26
N GLU A 73 -19.84 -18.08 13.99
CA GLU A 73 -19.96 -19.51 14.24
C GLU A 73 -20.15 -19.81 15.74
N LYS A 74 -19.37 -19.15 16.61
CA LYS A 74 -19.53 -19.25 18.07
C LYS A 74 -20.94 -18.86 18.51
N ALA A 75 -21.49 -17.76 18.00
CA ALA A 75 -22.84 -17.32 18.35
C ALA A 75 -23.90 -18.37 17.94
N ILE A 76 -23.77 -18.96 16.74
CA ILE A 76 -24.65 -20.03 16.27
C ILE A 76 -24.52 -21.27 17.17
N LEU A 77 -23.29 -21.70 17.47
CA LEU A 77 -23.02 -22.87 18.31
C LEU A 77 -23.59 -22.70 19.72
N ILE A 78 -23.46 -21.52 20.32
CA ILE A 78 -24.02 -21.20 21.64
C ILE A 78 -25.55 -21.38 21.61
N MET A 79 -26.22 -20.86 20.60
CA MET A 79 -27.68 -20.98 20.47
C MET A 79 -28.11 -22.43 20.21
N GLN A 80 -27.34 -23.19 19.42
CA GLN A 80 -27.59 -24.62 19.22
C GLN A 80 -27.48 -25.38 20.54
N LYS A 81 -26.45 -25.14 21.34
CA LYS A 81 -26.29 -25.77 22.66
C LYS A 81 -27.44 -25.44 23.61
N ALA A 82 -27.95 -24.21 23.55
CA ALA A 82 -29.14 -23.83 24.31
C ALA A 82 -30.39 -24.62 23.89
N GLN A 83 -30.59 -24.83 22.58
CA GLN A 83 -31.69 -25.67 22.07
C GLN A 83 -31.61 -27.13 22.53
N HIS A 84 -30.40 -27.66 22.73
CA HIS A 84 -30.18 -29.00 23.26
C HIS A 84 -30.21 -29.07 24.80
N GLY A 85 -30.43 -27.93 25.48
CA GLY A 85 -30.47 -27.85 26.94
C GLY A 85 -29.09 -27.96 27.62
N GLU A 86 -27.99 -27.89 26.87
CA GLU A 86 -26.63 -27.92 27.42
C GLU A 86 -26.23 -26.60 28.11
N VAL A 87 -26.90 -25.51 27.74
CA VAL A 87 -26.66 -24.16 28.27
C VAL A 87 -28.00 -23.51 28.57
N ASP A 88 -28.11 -22.83 29.71
CA ASP A 88 -29.28 -22.01 30.03
C ASP A 88 -29.55 -20.97 28.94
N ILE A 89 -30.81 -20.82 28.54
CA ILE A 89 -31.19 -19.98 27.41
C ILE A 89 -30.83 -18.51 27.64
N THR A 90 -30.99 -18.00 28.86
CA THR A 90 -30.69 -16.60 29.17
C THR A 90 -29.19 -16.36 29.12
N ARG A 91 -28.40 -17.32 29.63
CA ARG A 91 -26.94 -17.25 29.54
C ARG A 91 -26.45 -17.38 28.09
N ALA A 92 -27.06 -18.25 27.30
CA ALA A 92 -26.73 -18.44 25.90
C ALA A 92 -27.01 -17.18 25.08
N GLU A 93 -28.15 -16.53 25.29
CA GLU A 93 -28.49 -15.26 24.63
C GLU A 93 -27.48 -14.15 24.95
N GLN A 94 -27.02 -14.05 26.20
CA GLN A 94 -25.97 -13.10 26.58
C GLN A 94 -24.67 -13.36 25.82
N LEU A 95 -24.18 -14.61 25.86
CA LEU A 95 -22.92 -15.00 25.19
C LEU A 95 -23.01 -14.85 23.67
N ALA A 96 -24.16 -15.17 23.07
CA ALA A 96 -24.38 -14.99 21.64
C ALA A 96 -24.38 -13.50 21.26
N ARG A 97 -24.97 -12.62 22.08
CA ARG A 97 -24.91 -11.16 21.86
C ARG A 97 -23.49 -10.62 21.96
N GLU A 98 -22.72 -11.07 22.94
CA GLU A 98 -21.30 -10.70 23.08
C GLU A 98 -20.48 -11.14 21.86
N ALA A 99 -20.65 -12.39 21.43
CA ALA A 99 -20.01 -12.92 20.23
C ALA A 99 -20.39 -12.13 18.97
N LEU A 100 -21.68 -11.78 18.79
CA LEU A 100 -22.13 -10.96 17.67
C LEU A 100 -21.60 -9.51 17.73
N SER A 101 -21.41 -8.96 18.93
CA SER A 101 -20.76 -7.65 19.11
C SER A 101 -19.31 -7.69 18.64
N LEU A 102 -18.55 -8.70 19.05
CA LEU A 102 -17.17 -8.90 18.60
C LEU A 102 -17.10 -9.15 17.09
N ARG A 103 -18.01 -9.97 16.53
CA ARG A 103 -18.14 -10.15 15.07
C ARG A 103 -18.27 -8.82 14.35
N ARG A 104 -19.15 -7.93 14.84
CA ARG A 104 -19.39 -6.61 14.24
C ARG A 104 -18.16 -5.73 14.29
N GLN A 105 -17.42 -5.75 15.40
CA GLN A 105 -16.17 -5.01 15.54
C GLN A 105 -15.13 -5.50 14.51
N TYR A 106 -14.80 -6.79 14.51
CA TYR A 106 -13.84 -7.36 13.56
C TYR A 106 -14.26 -7.17 12.10
N TYR A 107 -15.56 -7.20 11.81
CA TYR A 107 -16.07 -6.90 10.47
C TYR A 107 -15.79 -5.43 10.08
N ALA A 108 -16.08 -4.49 10.97
CA ALA A 108 -15.81 -3.08 10.71
C ALA A 108 -14.31 -2.80 10.53
N ASP A 109 -13.47 -3.41 11.37
CA ASP A 109 -12.01 -3.31 11.27
C ASP A 109 -11.51 -3.89 9.94
N ALA A 110 -12.08 -5.02 9.48
CA ALA A 110 -11.75 -5.60 8.18
C ALA A 110 -12.13 -4.69 7.00
N GLU A 111 -13.27 -4.01 7.04
CA GLU A 111 -13.68 -3.07 5.98
C GLU A 111 -12.74 -1.85 5.90
N ASP A 112 -12.34 -1.32 7.06
CA ASP A 112 -11.38 -0.22 7.13
C ASP A 112 -9.99 -0.64 6.62
N LEU A 113 -9.47 -1.78 7.09
CA LEU A 113 -8.21 -2.35 6.61
C LEU A 113 -8.27 -2.65 5.10
N GLY A 114 -9.40 -3.13 4.59
CA GLY A 114 -9.59 -3.34 3.15
C GLY A 114 -9.48 -2.05 2.35
N SER A 115 -10.08 -0.96 2.84
CA SER A 115 -9.99 0.36 2.22
C SER A 115 -8.54 0.90 2.23
N GLN A 116 -7.83 0.73 3.35
CA GLN A 116 -6.42 1.11 3.47
C GLN A 116 -5.50 0.29 2.54
N ALA A 117 -5.73 -1.02 2.45
CA ALA A 117 -4.99 -1.92 1.57
C ALA A 117 -5.10 -1.51 0.10
N VAL A 118 -6.32 -1.17 -0.35
CA VAL A 118 -6.55 -0.64 -1.71
C VAL A 118 -5.75 0.64 -1.94
N ALA A 119 -5.82 1.61 -1.03
CA ALA A 119 -5.08 2.87 -1.15
C ALA A 119 -3.55 2.65 -1.21
N HIS A 120 -3.01 1.75 -0.38
CA HIS A 120 -1.58 1.40 -0.42
C HIS A 120 -1.19 0.69 -1.72
N ARG A 121 -2.06 -0.18 -2.25
CA ARG A 121 -1.83 -0.86 -3.52
C ARG A 121 -1.77 0.13 -4.68
N GLU A 122 -2.75 1.03 -4.79
CA GLU A 122 -2.79 2.09 -5.80
C GLU A 122 -1.56 3.00 -5.70
N SER A 123 -1.17 3.38 -4.48
CA SER A 123 0.06 4.16 -4.25
C SER A 123 1.31 3.42 -4.73
N SER A 124 1.42 2.12 -4.43
CA SER A 124 2.54 1.29 -4.89
C SER A 124 2.58 1.19 -6.42
N GLU A 125 1.44 1.08 -7.09
CA GLU A 125 1.35 1.03 -8.55
C GLU A 125 1.78 2.36 -9.19
N GLN A 126 1.41 3.49 -8.59
CA GLN A 126 1.87 4.79 -9.05
C GLN A 126 3.38 4.96 -8.88
N LEU A 127 3.95 4.49 -7.77
CA LEU A 127 5.40 4.49 -7.56
C LEU A 127 6.12 3.61 -8.58
N LEU A 128 5.56 2.45 -8.92
CA LEU A 128 6.12 1.57 -9.95
C LEU A 128 6.14 2.26 -11.33
N LYS A 129 5.05 2.91 -11.73
CA LYS A 129 5.02 3.69 -12.98
C LYS A 129 6.10 4.78 -13.01
N ASN A 130 6.31 5.47 -11.89
CA ASN A 130 7.36 6.49 -11.79
C ASN A 130 8.77 5.89 -11.91
N ILE A 131 9.00 4.71 -11.31
CA ILE A 131 10.25 3.96 -11.43
C ILE A 131 10.52 3.59 -12.90
N ASP A 132 9.50 3.14 -13.63
CA ASP A 132 9.67 2.75 -15.02
C ASP A 132 10.03 3.95 -15.91
N ILE A 133 9.39 5.11 -15.69
CA ILE A 133 9.78 6.37 -16.34
C ILE A 133 11.24 6.75 -16.02
N LEU A 134 11.67 6.60 -14.76
CA LEU A 134 13.06 6.89 -14.37
C LEU A 134 14.04 5.95 -15.07
N LYS A 135 13.73 4.66 -15.19
CA LYS A 135 14.55 3.68 -15.91
C LYS A 135 14.63 4.00 -17.40
N GLU A 136 13.50 4.34 -18.03
CA GLU A 136 13.46 4.73 -19.44
C GLU A 136 14.31 5.97 -19.71
N ASN A 137 14.21 6.98 -18.84
CA ASN A 137 15.05 8.17 -18.95
C ASN A 137 16.52 7.83 -18.77
N LEU A 138 16.89 7.06 -17.73
CA LEU A 138 18.27 6.63 -17.52
C LEU A 138 18.85 5.93 -18.77
N ALA A 139 18.09 5.01 -19.37
CA ALA A 139 18.51 4.30 -20.57
C ALA A 139 18.68 5.19 -21.82
N LYS A 140 18.00 6.34 -21.88
CA LYS A 140 18.21 7.35 -22.95
C LYS A 140 19.50 8.12 -22.75
N TRP A 141 19.85 8.46 -21.51
CA TRP A 141 21.05 9.24 -21.18
C TRP A 141 22.34 8.39 -21.13
N GLU A 142 22.23 7.07 -21.02
CA GLU A 142 23.38 6.13 -21.08
C GLU A 142 23.80 5.77 -22.51
N LYS A 143 23.03 6.15 -23.54
CA LYS A 143 23.36 5.95 -24.97
C LYS A 143 24.13 7.13 -25.53
#